data_AF-A0A4R7XC57-F1
#
_entry.id   AF-A0A4R7XC57-F1
#
_cell.length_a   1.000
_cell.length_b   1.000
_cell.length_c   1.000
_cell.angle_alpha   90.00
_cell.angle_beta   90.00
_cell.angle_gamma   90.00
#
_symmetry.space_group_name_H-M   'P 1'
#
loop_
_entity.id
_entity.type
_entity.pdbx_description
1 polymer ?
#
loop_
_entity_poly.entity_id
_entity_poly.type
_entity_poly.pdbx_seq_one_letter_code
_entity_poly.pdbx_strand_id
1 'polypeptide(L)'
;MAANELALSNLRLGSTVIVDCVNPVSESRRAWSDISARSGVALVNIQIICSDEHEHRRRVDTRQIDIPGLNPPTWQSVLNHEYEEWDNVPFSIDTALTSSGQAVATIIERFFV
;
A
#
# COMPACT_ATOMS: atom_id res chain seq x y z
N MET A 1 0.09 1.01 15.28
CA MET A 1 0.58 2.02 16.26
C MET A 1 2.05 2.39 16.05
N ALA A 2 3.01 1.45 16.05
CA ALA A 2 4.43 1.80 15.85
C ALA A 2 4.70 2.53 14.51
N ALA A 3 4.16 2.02 13.39
CA ALA A 3 4.36 2.63 12.08
C ALA A 3 3.76 4.04 11.95
N ASN A 4 2.55 4.25 12.48
CA ASN A 4 1.86 5.55 12.44
C ASN A 4 2.61 6.64 13.22
N GLU A 5 3.08 6.34 14.43
CA GLU A 5 3.83 7.31 15.25
C GLU A 5 5.25 7.55 14.71
N LEU A 6 5.87 6.54 14.09
CA LEU A 6 7.13 6.71 13.36
C LEU A 6 6.94 7.64 12.15
N ALA A 7 5.87 7.44 11.38
CA ALA A 7 5.52 8.33 10.26
C ALA A 7 5.30 9.76 10.76
N LEU A 8 4.50 9.94 11.82
CA LEU A 8 4.26 11.26 12.41
C LEU A 8 5.56 11.95 12.86
N SER A 9 6.47 11.21 13.47
CA SER A 9 7.76 11.75 13.92
C SER A 9 8.60 12.25 12.74
N ASN A 10 8.65 11.49 11.63
CA ASN A 10 9.36 11.91 10.42
C ASN A 10 8.69 13.11 9.74
N LEU A 11 7.35 13.14 9.68
CA LEU A 11 6.60 14.26 9.13
C LEU A 11 6.86 15.55 9.92
N ARG A 12 6.95 15.48 11.26
CA ARG A 12 7.30 16.62 12.12
C ARG A 12 8.72 17.16 11.90
N LEU A 13 9.61 16.33 11.36
CA LEU A 13 10.95 16.76 10.94
C LEU A 13 10.96 17.37 9.53
N GLY A 14 9.79 17.51 8.88
CA GLY A 14 9.67 18.04 7.53
C GLY A 14 10.00 17.05 6.42
N SER A 15 10.08 15.75 6.73
CA SER A 15 10.36 14.70 5.73
C SER A 15 9.09 14.28 5.00
N THR A 16 9.24 13.86 3.74
CA THR A 16 8.19 13.12 3.01
C THR A 16 8.21 11.65 3.46
N VAL A 17 7.03 11.10 3.78
CA VAL A 17 6.89 9.71 4.21
C VAL A 17 6.09 8.91 3.19
N ILE A 18 6.61 7.76 2.79
CA ILE A 18 5.90 6.75 1.99
C ILE A 18 5.63 5.55 2.90
N VAL A 19 4.39 5.09 2.91
CA VAL A 19 3.97 3.93 3.69
C VAL A 19 3.47 2.86 2.73
N ASP A 20 4.14 1.71 2.73
CA ASP A 20 3.71 0.51 2.00
C ASP A 20 3.07 -0.47 2.98
N CYS A 21 1.74 -0.62 2.89
CA CYS A 21 0.91 -1.42 3.78
C CYS A 21 -0.33 -1.90 3.03
N VAL A 22 -0.85 -3.09 3.40
CA VAL A 22 -2.09 -3.63 2.80
C VAL A 22 -3.31 -2.77 3.16
N ASN A 23 -3.36 -2.22 4.38
CA ASN A 23 -4.47 -1.42 4.93
C ASN A 23 -5.88 -1.95 4.54
N PRO A 24 -6.18 -3.23 4.87
CA PRO A 24 -7.34 -3.94 4.32
C PRO A 24 -8.69 -3.38 4.78
N VAL A 25 -8.74 -2.82 6.00
CA VAL A 25 -9.98 -2.36 6.64
C VAL A 25 -10.01 -0.84 6.80
N SER A 26 -11.20 -0.25 6.83
CA SER A 26 -11.45 1.17 6.98
C SER A 26 -10.77 1.79 8.20
N GLU A 27 -10.71 1.06 9.32
CA GLU A 27 -10.00 1.49 10.54
C GLU A 27 -8.50 1.73 10.26
N SER A 28 -7.85 0.80 9.57
CA SER A 28 -6.42 0.92 9.23
C SER A 28 -6.14 2.11 8.31
N ARG A 29 -7.07 2.41 7.39
CA ARG A 29 -7.00 3.58 6.51
C ARG A 29 -7.23 4.88 7.27
N ARG A 30 -8.20 4.92 8.18
CA ARG A 30 -8.50 6.07 9.03
C ARG A 30 -7.31 6.43 9.93
N ALA A 31 -6.59 5.45 10.45
CA ALA A 31 -5.40 5.69 11.24
C ALA A 31 -4.34 6.52 10.48
N TRP A 32 -4.21 6.35 9.16
CA TRP A 32 -3.33 7.18 8.34
C TRP A 32 -3.89 8.58 8.08
N SER A 33 -5.20 8.70 7.85
CA SER A 33 -5.87 10.00 7.77
C SER A 33 -5.68 10.82 9.05
N ASP A 34 -5.74 10.19 10.22
CA ASP A 34 -5.51 10.85 11.52
C ASP A 34 -4.06 11.35 11.66
N ILE A 35 -3.08 10.60 11.16
CA ILE A 35 -1.67 11.07 11.14
C ILE A 35 -1.51 12.29 10.24
N SER A 36 -2.12 12.28 9.05
CA SER A 36 -2.12 13.43 8.14
C SER A 36 -2.76 14.65 8.79
N ALA A 37 -3.93 14.49 9.41
CA ALA A 37 -4.60 15.58 10.13
C ALA A 37 -3.75 16.14 11.29
N ARG A 38 -3.11 15.27 12.08
CA ARG A 38 -2.25 15.66 13.22
C ARG A 38 -0.94 16.34 12.82
N SER A 39 -0.45 16.07 11.60
CA SER A 39 0.80 16.66 11.07
C SER A 39 0.55 17.86 10.16
N GLY A 40 -0.69 18.07 9.71
CA GLY A 40 -1.05 19.15 8.79
C GLY A 40 -0.51 18.94 7.36
N VAL A 41 -0.11 17.71 7.01
CA VAL A 41 0.40 17.37 5.67
C VAL A 41 -0.68 16.67 4.86
N ALA A 42 -0.64 16.81 3.53
CA ALA A 42 -1.57 16.12 2.64
C ALA A 42 -1.35 14.60 2.66
N LEU A 43 -2.45 13.84 2.66
CA LEU A 43 -2.43 12.39 2.46
C LEU A 43 -2.81 12.06 1.02
N VAL A 44 -1.96 11.28 0.35
CA VAL A 44 -2.26 10.67 -0.95
C VAL A 44 -2.39 9.16 -0.75
N ASN A 45 -3.58 8.62 -1.01
CA ASN A 45 -3.79 7.18 -1.07
C ASN A 45 -3.56 6.68 -2.49
N ILE A 46 -2.77 5.61 -2.63
CA ILE A 46 -2.52 4.93 -3.89
C ILE A 46 -2.83 3.46 -3.67
N GLN A 47 -3.76 2.91 -4.44
CA GLN A 47 -4.11 1.50 -4.38
C GLN A 47 -3.30 0.72 -5.41
N ILE A 48 -2.61 -0.33 -4.97
CA ILE A 48 -1.90 -1.25 -5.86
C ILE A 48 -2.75 -2.51 -6.00
N ILE A 49 -3.13 -2.83 -7.23
CA ILE A 49 -3.90 -4.04 -7.55
C ILE A 49 -3.15 -4.92 -8.57
N CYS A 50 -3.62 -6.14 -8.71
CA CYS A 50 -3.31 -7.02 -9.83
C CYS A 50 -4.64 -7.59 -10.30
N SER A 51 -5.14 -7.12 -11.45
CA SER A 51 -6.45 -7.55 -11.98
C SER A 51 -6.43 -8.98 -12.55
N ASP A 52 -5.24 -9.50 -12.88
CA ASP A 52 -5.04 -10.88 -13.32
C ASP A 52 -4.82 -11.79 -12.10
N GLU A 53 -5.86 -12.56 -11.75
CA GLU A 53 -5.83 -13.51 -10.65
C GLU A 53 -4.77 -14.62 -10.85
N HIS A 54 -4.57 -15.08 -12.09
CA HIS A 54 -3.59 -16.12 -12.38
C HIS A 54 -2.17 -15.61 -12.15
N GLU A 55 -1.89 -14.38 -12.60
CA GLU A 55 -0.60 -13.75 -12.35
C GLU A 55 -0.40 -13.42 -10.86
N HIS A 56 -1.44 -12.94 -10.17
CA HIS A 56 -1.36 -12.69 -8.73
C HIS A 56 -1.03 -13.98 -7.97
N ARG A 57 -1.76 -15.07 -8.25
CA ARG A 57 -1.49 -16.39 -7.66
C ARG A 57 -0.09 -16.86 -7.99
N ARG A 58 0.33 -16.77 -9.25
CA ARG A 58 1.69 -17.15 -9.66
C ARG A 58 2.75 -16.38 -8.86
N ARG A 59 2.59 -15.07 -8.68
CA ARG A 59 3.50 -14.24 -7.89
C ARG A 59 3.53 -14.66 -6.42
N VAL A 60 2.39 -14.98 -5.81
CA VAL A 60 2.31 -15.48 -4.43
C VAL A 60 3.02 -16.83 -4.30
N ASP A 61 2.66 -17.80 -5.13
CA ASP A 61 3.16 -19.19 -5.04
C ASP A 61 4.66 -19.29 -5.36
N THR A 62 5.19 -18.39 -6.19
CA THR A 62 6.62 -18.37 -6.58
C THR A 62 7.49 -17.41 -5.76
N ARG A 63 6.91 -16.62 -4.85
CA ARG A 63 7.65 -15.62 -4.09
C ARG A 63 8.68 -16.30 -3.19
N GLN A 64 9.96 -16.04 -3.47
CA GLN A 64 11.04 -16.42 -2.57
C GLN A 64 11.14 -15.38 -1.46
N ILE A 65 11.17 -15.86 -0.21
CA ILE A 65 11.42 -15.04 0.97
C ILE A 65 12.85 -15.26 1.42
N ASP A 66 13.59 -14.16 1.55
CA ASP A 66 14.96 -14.08 2.00
C ASP A 66 15.07 -13.58 3.46
N ILE A 67 13.94 -13.43 4.15
CA ILE A 67 13.84 -12.96 5.53
C ILE A 67 13.68 -14.16 6.48
N PRO A 68 14.66 -14.45 7.36
CA PRO A 68 14.56 -15.54 8.32
C PRO A 68 13.33 -15.43 9.22
N GLY A 69 12.57 -16.52 9.34
CA GLY A 69 11.37 -16.60 10.19
C GLY A 69 10.09 -16.05 9.57
N LEU A 70 10.13 -15.53 8.34
CA LEU A 70 8.94 -15.07 7.62
C LEU A 70 8.42 -16.16 6.68
N ASN A 71 7.18 -16.60 6.90
CA ASN A 71 6.50 -17.54 6.00
C ASN A 71 5.75 -16.77 4.92
N PRO A 72 5.87 -17.13 3.63
CA PRO A 72 5.07 -16.50 2.59
C PRO A 72 3.59 -16.82 2.78
N PRO A 73 2.69 -15.90 2.41
CA PRO A 73 1.27 -16.20 2.41
C PRO A 73 0.98 -17.33 1.40
N THR A 74 0.07 -18.23 1.74
CA THR A 74 -0.49 -19.17 0.76
C THR A 74 -1.54 -18.45 -0.09
N TRP A 75 -1.81 -18.94 -1.29
CA TRP A 75 -2.91 -18.42 -2.10
C TRP A 75 -4.25 -18.41 -1.34
N GLN A 76 -4.55 -19.47 -0.59
CA GLN A 76 -5.77 -19.52 0.22
C GLN A 76 -5.79 -18.44 1.32
N SER A 77 -4.65 -18.12 1.92
CA SER A 77 -4.55 -17.03 2.89
C SER A 77 -4.80 -15.66 2.27
N VAL A 78 -4.44 -15.47 0.99
CA VAL A 78 -4.75 -14.23 0.25
C VAL A 78 -6.25 -14.13 0.00
N LEU A 79 -6.89 -15.20 -0.48
CA LEU A 79 -8.34 -15.24 -0.71
C LEU A 79 -9.17 -15.06 0.56
N ASN A 80 -8.70 -15.60 1.68
CA ASN A 80 -9.39 -15.49 2.96
C ASN A 80 -9.09 -14.16 3.68
N HIS A 81 -8.20 -13.33 3.14
CA HIS A 81 -7.87 -12.07 3.79
C HIS A 81 -9.05 -11.13 3.67
N GLU A 82 -9.52 -10.63 4.82
CA GLU A 82 -10.55 -9.60 4.84
C GLU A 82 -10.03 -8.36 4.11
N TYR A 83 -10.85 -7.80 3.25
CA TYR A 83 -10.57 -6.54 2.57
C TYR A 83 -11.90 -5.80 2.40
N GLU A 84 -12.03 -4.66 3.07
CA GLU A 84 -13.17 -3.78 2.94
C GLU A 84 -12.99 -2.88 1.72
N GLU A 85 -14.05 -2.70 0.93
CA GLU A 85 -14.05 -1.74 -0.18
C GLU A 85 -13.76 -0.31 0.29
N TRP A 86 -13.28 0.52 -0.64
CA TRP A 86 -13.06 1.93 -0.38
C TRP A 86 -14.36 2.71 -0.55
N ASP A 87 -14.74 3.52 0.43
CA ASP A 87 -15.86 4.46 0.29
C ASP A 87 -15.68 5.40 -0.91
N ASN A 88 -14.43 5.82 -1.14
CA ASN A 88 -14.01 6.55 -2.32
C ASN A 88 -12.73 5.90 -2.86
N VAL A 89 -12.84 5.27 -4.03
CA VAL A 89 -11.71 4.56 -4.65
C VAL A 89 -10.59 5.58 -4.93
N PRO A 90 -9.38 5.35 -4.39
CA PRO A 90 -8.25 6.24 -4.61
C PRO A 90 -7.66 6.05 -6.01
N PHE A 91 -6.56 6.73 -6.31
CA PHE A 91 -5.82 6.44 -7.53
C PHE A 91 -5.26 5.02 -7.49
N SER A 92 -5.60 4.20 -8.49
CA SER A 92 -5.17 2.81 -8.56
C SER A 92 -4.14 2.56 -9.66
N ILE A 93 -3.14 1.75 -9.35
CA ILE A 93 -2.17 1.19 -10.30
C ILE A 93 -2.43 -0.31 -10.40
N ASP A 94 -2.64 -0.78 -11.63
CA ASP A 94 -2.75 -2.20 -11.93
C ASP A 94 -1.43 -2.78 -12.42
N THR A 95 -0.84 -3.64 -11.59
CA THR A 95 0.45 -4.30 -11.83
C THR A 95 0.35 -5.52 -12.75
N ALA A 96 -0.85 -5.90 -13.20
CA ALA A 96 -1.02 -6.81 -14.33
C ALA A 96 -0.72 -6.11 -15.67
N LEU A 97 -0.94 -4.80 -15.73
CA LEU A 97 -0.84 -3.99 -16.95
C LEU A 97 0.36 -3.03 -16.96
N THR A 98 0.98 -2.83 -15.79
CA THR A 98 1.98 -1.78 -15.58
C THR A 98 3.24 -2.37 -14.95
N SER A 99 4.40 -2.04 -15.52
CA SER A 99 5.70 -2.32 -14.88
C SER A 99 5.94 -1.38 -13.70
N SER A 100 6.86 -1.75 -12.80
CA SER A 100 7.23 -0.90 -11.66
C SER A 100 7.75 0.49 -12.09
N GLY A 101 8.56 0.55 -13.15
CA GLY A 101 9.08 1.82 -13.68
C GLY A 101 7.97 2.73 -14.22
N GLN A 102 7.00 2.16 -14.94
CA GLN A 102 5.83 2.92 -15.41
C GLN A 102 4.96 3.39 -14.25
N ALA A 103 4.71 2.54 -13.25
CA ALA A 103 3.95 2.91 -12.06
C ALA A 103 4.58 4.10 -11.33
N VAL A 104 5.91 4.07 -11.12
CA VAL A 104 6.65 5.18 -10.50
C VAL A 104 6.53 6.45 -11.33
N ALA A 105 6.71 6.38 -12.65
CA ALA A 105 6.59 7.54 -13.52
C ALA A 105 5.19 8.17 -13.44
N THR A 106 4.13 7.34 -13.49
CA THR A 106 2.74 7.81 -13.38
C THR A 106 2.45 8.44 -12.01
N ILE A 107 2.97 7.88 -10.92
CA ILE A 107 2.79 8.44 -9.56
C ILE A 107 3.48 9.80 -9.45
N ILE A 108 4.70 9.92 -9.98
CA ILE A 108 5.44 11.19 -9.98
C ILE A 108 4.69 12.26 -10.77
N GLU A 109 4.30 11.95 -12.01
CA GLU A 109 3.56 12.88 -12.88
C GLU A 109 2.26 13.38 -12.24
N ARG A 110 1.58 12.51 -11.47
CA ARG A 110 0.28 12.83 -10.88
C ARG A 110 0.35 13.62 -9.58
N PHE A 111 1.41 13.46 -8.78
CA PHE A 111 1.42 13.97 -7.39
C PHE A 111 2.67 14.76 -6.99
N PHE A 112 3.72 14.76 -7.80
CA PHE A 112 5.01 15.38 -7.47
C PHE A 112 5.49 16.40 -8.51
N VAL A 113 4.66 16.71 -9.51
CA VAL A 113 4.89 17.74 -10.54
C VAL A 113 3.93 18.91 -10.33
#